data_AF-A0A9D6FX41-F1
#
_entry.id   AF-A0A9D6FX41-F1
#
_cell.length_a   1.000
_cell.length_b   1.000
_cell.length_c   1.000
_cell.angle_alpha   90.00
_cell.angle_beta   90.00
_cell.angle_gamma   90.00
#
_symmetry.space_group_name_H-M   'P 1'
#
loop_
_entity.id
_entity.type
_entity.pdbx_description
1 polymer ?
#
loop_
_entity_poly.entity_id
_entity_poly.type
_entity_poly.pdbx_seq_one_letter_code
_entity_poly.pdbx_strand_id
1 'polypeptide(L)'
;MKMTLGAVARPGTSKANKTGSWRTSRRPLFLHVNCNACHSCALSCPEGCISGTGKNMYCPDYDYCKGCGICSTVCAQHDIEMVAEELGVPCVPGVAPLKAPYNNREIKSLSSS
;
A
#
# COMPACT_ATOMS: atom_id res chain seq x y z
N MET A 1 -6.41 -17.52 9.57
CA MET A 1 -5.88 -18.88 9.33
C MET A 1 -6.46 -19.82 10.39
N LYS A 2 -6.99 -20.99 10.01
CA LYS A 2 -7.51 -21.98 10.97
C LYS A 2 -6.34 -22.85 11.45
N MET A 3 -6.04 -22.82 12.75
CA MET A 3 -5.05 -23.72 13.33
C MET A 3 -5.63 -25.13 13.37
N THR A 4 -4.94 -26.07 12.70
CA THR A 4 -5.28 -27.49 12.71
C THR A 4 -4.48 -28.20 13.80
N LEU A 5 -4.90 -29.41 14.16
CA LEU A 5 -4.12 -30.26 15.07
C LEU A 5 -2.72 -30.49 14.47
N GLY A 6 -1.68 -30.25 15.27
CA GLY A 6 -0.28 -30.32 14.82
C GLY A 6 0.25 -29.08 14.09
N ALA A 7 -0.51 -27.96 14.08
CA ALA A 7 -0.10 -26.69 13.46
C ALA A 7 0.26 -26.80 11.97
N VAL A 8 -0.41 -27.70 11.23
CA VAL A 8 -0.16 -27.93 9.81
C VAL A 8 -0.93 -26.93 8.95
N ALA A 9 -0.23 -26.27 8.04
CA ALA A 9 -0.78 -25.29 7.11
C ALA A 9 -0.66 -25.79 5.66
N ARG A 10 -1.67 -25.53 4.83
CA ARG A 10 -1.54 -25.73 3.38
C ARG A 10 -0.80 -24.53 2.76
N PRO A 11 -0.07 -24.72 1.64
CA PRO A 11 0.53 -23.60 0.92
C PRO A 11 -0.50 -22.51 0.60
N GLY A 12 -0.10 -21.24 0.75
CA GLY A 12 -0.95 -20.08 0.43
C GLY A 12 -2.00 -19.68 1.48
N THR A 13 -2.19 -20.45 2.56
CA THR A 13 -3.18 -20.10 3.59
C THR A 13 -2.81 -18.85 4.40
N SER A 14 -1.56 -18.39 4.32
CA SER A 14 -1.08 -17.15 4.94
C SER A 14 -1.80 -15.91 4.40
N LYS A 15 -2.25 -15.93 3.14
CA LYS A 15 -3.05 -14.83 2.55
C LYS A 15 -4.36 -14.57 3.30
N ALA A 16 -4.91 -15.56 3.99
CA ALA A 16 -6.10 -15.35 4.82
C ALA A 16 -5.82 -14.49 6.07
N ASN A 17 -4.55 -14.19 6.38
CA ASN A 17 -4.15 -13.35 7.50
C ASN A 17 -3.80 -11.94 7.02
N LYS A 18 -4.81 -11.07 6.90
CA LYS A 18 -4.62 -9.67 6.54
C LYS A 18 -3.84 -8.94 7.64
N THR A 19 -2.67 -8.40 7.30
CA THR A 19 -1.76 -7.73 8.24
C THR A 19 -1.91 -6.20 8.25
N GLY A 20 -2.82 -5.65 7.46
CA GLY A 20 -3.01 -4.21 7.34
C GLY A 20 -3.37 -3.51 8.65
N SER A 21 -4.08 -4.18 9.55
CA SER A 21 -4.43 -3.66 10.88
C SER A 21 -3.24 -3.50 11.82
N TRP A 22 -2.05 -3.98 11.44
CA TRP A 22 -0.84 -3.88 12.27
C TRP A 22 -0.17 -2.51 12.17
N ARG A 23 -0.60 -1.67 11.23
CA ARG A 23 -0.17 -0.28 11.13
C ARG A 23 -0.55 0.45 12.41
N THR A 24 0.42 1.10 13.04
CA THR A 24 0.19 1.84 14.30
C THR A 24 -0.26 3.27 14.05
N SER A 25 0.36 3.99 13.11
CA SER A 25 0.06 5.40 12.90
C SER A 25 0.25 5.93 11.48
N ARG A 26 1.09 5.30 10.65
CA ARG A 26 1.44 5.80 9.31
C ARG A 26 1.34 4.74 8.22
N ARG A 27 1.10 5.21 7.00
CA ARG A 27 1.09 4.42 5.77
C ARG A 27 1.72 5.19 4.59
N PRO A 28 2.22 4.50 3.56
CA PRO A 28 2.76 5.16 2.39
C PRO A 28 1.64 5.74 1.53
N LEU A 29 1.84 6.97 1.07
CA LEU A 29 1.06 7.67 0.06
C LEU A 29 1.91 7.77 -1.20
N PHE A 30 1.43 7.18 -2.29
CA PHE A 30 2.09 7.26 -3.59
C PHE A 30 1.59 8.50 -4.31
N LEU A 31 2.50 9.39 -4.69
CA LEU A 31 2.16 10.68 -5.28
C LEU A 31 1.87 10.59 -6.77
N HIS A 32 2.43 9.59 -7.46
CA HIS A 32 2.20 9.34 -8.88
C HIS A 32 2.56 10.53 -9.78
N VAL A 33 3.57 11.31 -9.39
CA VAL A 33 4.04 12.49 -10.15
C VAL A 33 5.33 12.14 -10.89
N ASN A 34 6.35 11.69 -10.16
CA ASN A 34 7.72 11.54 -10.64
C ASN A 34 8.20 10.08 -10.71
N CYS A 35 7.33 9.09 -10.43
CA CYS A 35 7.73 7.69 -10.45
C CYS A 35 8.17 7.24 -11.85
N ASN A 36 9.43 6.81 -11.95
CA ASN A 36 10.06 6.34 -13.18
C ASN A 36 9.94 4.82 -13.41
N ALA A 37 9.15 4.12 -12.59
CA ALA A 37 8.95 2.67 -12.64
C ALA A 37 10.20 1.80 -12.40
N CYS A 38 11.12 2.24 -11.56
CA CYS A 38 12.35 1.50 -11.23
C CYS A 38 12.14 0.18 -10.44
N HIS A 39 10.92 -0.14 -10.01
CA HIS A 39 10.58 -1.31 -9.18
C HIS A 39 11.21 -1.38 -7.77
N SER A 40 12.06 -0.41 -7.37
CA SER A 40 12.78 -0.49 -6.08
C SER A 40 11.86 -0.59 -4.86
N CYS A 41 10.73 0.12 -4.86
CA CYS A 41 9.74 0.06 -3.78
C CYS A 41 9.08 -1.32 -3.67
N ALA A 42 8.78 -1.96 -4.80
CA ALA A 42 8.18 -3.30 -4.84
C ALA A 42 9.17 -4.38 -4.40
N LEU A 43 10.42 -4.32 -4.90
CA LEU A 43 11.48 -5.30 -4.56
C LEU A 43 11.89 -5.22 -3.09
N SER A 44 11.91 -4.03 -2.51
CA SER A 44 12.32 -3.83 -1.11
C SER A 44 11.18 -4.04 -0.11
N CYS A 45 9.96 -4.32 -0.59
CA CYS A 45 8.80 -4.51 0.29
C CYS A 45 8.89 -5.88 0.98
N PRO A 46 9.04 -5.96 2.32
CA PRO A 46 9.15 -7.23 3.02
C PRO A 46 7.86 -8.07 2.95
N GLU A 47 6.71 -7.40 2.74
CA GLU A 47 5.41 -8.08 2.58
C GLU A 47 5.11 -8.45 1.13
N GLY A 48 5.89 -7.95 0.16
CA GLY A 48 5.60 -8.13 -1.27
C GLY A 48 4.23 -7.59 -1.70
N CYS A 49 3.70 -6.58 -1.00
CA CYS A 49 2.34 -6.09 -1.18
C CYS A 49 2.23 -4.87 -2.11
N ILE A 50 3.26 -4.55 -2.90
CA ILE A 50 3.24 -3.41 -3.82
C ILE A 50 3.19 -3.95 -5.24
N SER A 51 2.22 -3.48 -6.02
CA SER A 51 2.01 -3.89 -7.41
C SER A 51 1.85 -2.68 -8.32
N GLY A 52 2.39 -2.78 -9.53
CA GLY A 52 2.22 -1.77 -10.57
C GLY A 52 3.10 -2.06 -11.77
N THR A 53 2.63 -1.69 -12.96
CA THR A 53 3.38 -1.82 -14.20
C THR A 53 3.40 -0.47 -14.91
N GLY A 54 4.59 0.11 -15.04
CA GLY A 54 4.79 1.39 -15.71
C GLY A 54 4.90 2.60 -14.78
N LYS A 55 5.17 3.76 -15.38
CA LYS A 55 5.40 5.03 -14.66
C LYS A 55 4.15 5.43 -13.90
N ASN A 56 4.32 5.90 -12.68
CA ASN A 56 3.22 6.37 -11.84
C ASN A 56 2.09 5.33 -11.60
N MET A 57 2.31 4.02 -11.76
CA MET A 57 1.25 3.00 -11.61
C MET A 57 1.33 2.14 -10.34
N TYR A 58 2.30 2.39 -9.46
CA TYR A 58 2.54 1.52 -8.30
C TYR A 58 1.60 1.83 -7.14
N CYS A 59 0.92 0.81 -6.63
CA CYS A 59 0.10 0.91 -5.44
C CYS A 59 0.38 -0.21 -4.44
N PRO A 60 0.34 0.09 -3.13
CA PRO A 60 0.37 -0.92 -2.08
C PRO A 60 -1.04 -1.50 -1.86
N ASP A 61 -1.09 -2.79 -1.56
CA ASP A 61 -2.25 -3.44 -0.96
C ASP A 61 -2.28 -3.12 0.54
N TYR A 62 -3.20 -2.23 0.93
CA TYR A 62 -3.39 -1.82 2.31
C TYR A 62 -4.01 -2.92 3.19
N ASP A 63 -4.49 -4.05 2.65
CA ASP A 63 -4.88 -5.19 3.47
C ASP A 63 -3.67 -5.92 4.07
N TYR A 64 -2.46 -5.71 3.53
CA TYR A 64 -1.23 -6.35 4.01
C TYR A 64 -0.15 -5.37 4.43
N CYS A 65 -0.10 -4.16 3.87
CA CYS A 65 0.93 -3.18 4.16
C CYS A 65 1.05 -2.92 5.68
N LYS A 66 2.24 -3.10 6.26
CA LYS A 66 2.46 -2.85 7.69
C LYS A 66 2.90 -1.42 8.03
N GLY A 67 3.00 -0.53 7.03
CA GLY A 67 3.39 0.86 7.26
C GLY A 67 4.86 1.04 7.67
N CYS A 68 5.75 0.11 7.31
CA CYS A 68 7.15 0.11 7.71
C CYS A 68 8.02 1.24 7.12
N GLY A 69 7.55 1.91 6.06
CA GLY A 69 8.24 3.07 5.45
C GLY A 69 9.40 2.76 4.51
N ILE A 70 9.83 1.50 4.37
CA ILE A 70 10.97 1.11 3.51
C ILE A 70 10.79 1.59 2.05
N CYS A 71 9.57 1.49 1.51
CA CYS A 71 9.25 1.94 0.16
C CYS A 71 9.49 3.45 -0.04
N SER A 72 9.18 4.28 0.96
CA SER A 72 9.45 5.72 0.94
C SER A 72 10.95 6.00 1.03
N THR A 73 11.67 5.29 1.91
CA THR A 73 13.11 5.45 2.09
C THR A 73 13.92 5.10 0.84
N VAL A 74 13.54 4.04 0.11
CA VAL A 74 14.28 3.57 -1.07
C VAL A 74 13.90 4.32 -2.36
N CYS A 75 12.83 5.13 -2.34
CA CYS A 75 12.37 5.83 -3.53
C CYS A 75 13.31 6.99 -3.87
N ALA A 76 14.17 6.80 -4.88
CA ALA A 76 15.10 7.85 -5.35
C ALA A 76 14.39 9.09 -5.94
N GLN A 77 13.12 8.97 -6.33
CA GLN A 77 12.32 10.08 -6.84
C GLN A 77 11.54 10.81 -5.75
N HIS A 78 11.60 10.31 -4.51
CA HIS A 78 10.79 10.80 -3.39
C HIS A 78 9.28 10.89 -3.72
N ASP A 79 8.78 9.99 -4.57
CA ASP A 79 7.38 9.95 -5.03
C ASP A 79 6.45 9.20 -4.05
N ILE A 80 6.95 8.88 -2.86
CA ILE A 80 6.25 8.14 -1.82
C ILE A 80 6.48 8.83 -0.48
N GLU A 81 5.41 9.29 0.17
CA GLU A 81 5.44 9.95 1.46
C GLU A 81 4.77 9.11 2.54
N MET A 82 5.29 9.14 3.78
CA MET A 82 4.65 8.46 4.91
C MET A 82 3.69 9.41 5.61
N VAL A 83 2.38 9.15 5.49
CA VAL A 83 1.31 9.99 6.04
C VAL A 83 0.57 9.28 7.16
N ALA A 84 -0.21 10.03 7.95
CA ALA A 84 -1.06 9.45 8.99
C ALA A 84 -2.12 8.50 8.39
N GLU A 85 -2.39 7.38 9.06
CA GLU A 85 -3.40 6.40 8.64
C GLU A 85 -4.79 7.04 8.48
N GLU A 86 -5.11 7.96 9.40
CA GLU A 86 -6.39 8.69 9.49
C GLU A 86 -6.74 9.48 8.24
N LEU A 87 -5.76 9.85 7.40
CA LEU A 87 -6.03 10.60 6.17
C LEU A 87 -6.83 9.79 5.14
N GLY A 88 -6.83 8.46 5.20
CA GLY A 88 -7.75 7.62 4.42
C GLY A 88 -7.61 7.64 2.88
N VAL A 89 -6.79 8.51 2.29
CA VAL A 89 -6.47 8.61 0.85
C VAL A 89 -6.16 7.24 0.19
N PRO A 90 -6.98 6.76 -0.75
CA PRO A 90 -6.70 5.54 -1.49
C PRO A 90 -5.55 5.73 -2.48
N CYS A 91 -4.85 4.65 -2.83
CA CYS A 91 -3.89 4.67 -3.94
C CYS A 91 -4.64 4.32 -5.22
N VAL A 92 -4.62 5.23 -6.20
CA VAL A 92 -5.24 5.03 -7.51
C VAL A 92 -4.11 5.07 -8.55
N PRO A 93 -3.84 3.95 -9.25
CA PRO A 93 -2.75 3.90 -10.23
C PRO A 93 -2.86 5.03 -11.26
N GLY A 94 -1.77 5.79 -11.42
CA GLY A 94 -1.67 6.88 -12.40
C GLY A 94 -2.32 8.19 -11.96
N VAL A 95 -2.94 8.26 -10.78
CA VAL A 95 -3.66 9.46 -10.31
C VAL A 95 -2.99 9.99 -9.05
N ALA A 96 -2.51 11.22 -9.12
CA ALA A 96 -1.96 11.89 -7.95
C ALA A 96 -3.06 12.11 -6.88
N PRO A 97 -2.75 11.90 -5.60
CA PRO A 97 -3.72 12.09 -4.52
C PRO A 97 -4.16 13.56 -4.46
N LEU A 98 -5.48 13.83 -4.40
CA LEU A 98 -5.95 15.19 -4.13
C LEU A 98 -5.57 15.58 -2.70
N LYS A 99 -5.33 16.88 -2.48
CA LYS A 99 -4.96 17.41 -1.17
C LYS A 99 -6.06 17.11 -0.14
N ALA A 100 -5.66 16.48 0.97
CA ALA A 100 -6.50 16.27 2.15
C ALA A 100 -7.07 17.60 2.70
N PRO A 101 -8.18 17.58 3.47
CA PRO A 101 -8.90 16.42 3.99
C PRO A 101 -10.05 15.98 3.09
N TYR A 102 -9.98 14.76 2.56
CA TYR A 102 -11.12 14.14 1.90
C TYR A 102 -12.23 13.85 2.93
N ASN A 103 -13.46 14.19 2.62
CA ASN A 103 -14.60 13.72 3.41
C ASN A 103 -15.00 12.29 2.97
N ASN A 104 -15.59 11.50 3.88
CA ASN A 104 -15.97 10.10 3.61
C ASN A 104 -16.91 9.89 2.39
N ARG A 105 -17.53 10.93 1.82
CA ARG A 105 -18.36 10.82 0.60
C ARG A 105 -17.51 10.75 -0.67
N GLU A 106 -16.38 11.44 -0.71
CA GLU A 106 -15.50 11.49 -1.89
C GLU A 106 -14.64 10.22 -2.04
N ILE A 107 -14.40 9.49 -0.94
CA ILE A 107 -13.73 8.17 -0.97
C ILE A 107 -14.61 7.09 -1.65
N LYS A 108 -15.95 7.21 -1.54
CA LYS A 108 -16.88 6.25 -2.16
C LYS A 108 -16.98 6.41 -3.69
N SER A 109 -16.80 7.62 -4.21
CA SER A 109 -16.83 7.88 -5.67
C SER A 109 -15.56 7.42 -6.40
N LEU A 110 -14.44 7.24 -5.69
CA LEU A 110 -13.15 6.81 -6.27
C LEU A 110 -12.94 5.29 -6.27
N SER A 111 -13.81 4.53 -5.57
CA SER A 111 -13.75 3.07 -5.46
C SER A 111 -14.81 2.36 -6.34
N SER A 112 -15.53 3.12 -7.16
CA SER A 112 -16.64 2.64 -8.00
C SER A 112 -16.42 2.85 -9.51
N SER A 113 -15.16 2.91 -9.96
CA SER A 113 -14.78 2.94 -11.38
C SER A 113 -13.78 1.83 -11.69
#